data_AF-A0A447CSN4-F1
#
_entry.id   AF-A0A447CSN4-F1
#
_cell.length_a   1.000
_cell.length_b   1.000
_cell.length_c   1.000
_cell.angle_alpha   90.00
_cell.angle_beta   90.00
_cell.angle_gamma   90.00
#
_symmetry.space_group_name_H-M   'P 1'
#
loop_
_entity.id
_entity.type
_entity.pdbx_description
1 polymer ?
#
loop_
_entity_poly.entity_id
_entity_poly.type
_entity_poly.pdbx_seq_one_letter_code
_entity_poly.pdbx_strand_id
1 'polypeptide(L)'
;MKSHPHTRLALALSVTVASPFLFRGLGGKLVGLDAAALRDEERHPIIPADQIRGCLRDAFEDLAAAGAGLGASDILDLFGRPSAAERTAGTPNEPLRGRLIVSDLVARGVDRSEQYETTRIEIENDTGAVDEGKMQVLELVAPFGRAVTFEGTATLYVPVGEEEAWTTRLRRALALVTAIGTAKSAGYGEVTATAVERVAATPVVIPAAPPVASSGPVRRRYRVTFDRPILVDAEKIADNAVLGSVVVPGAVFKGALAQVLMHAGEDPRTGAYRDSLAALSIGHAFPEAFRRDEASGALEPSGTPGLLPLPLSLVSADGEVFGDALRCPDGRGVLMRVDSRLGDRKCEAARFAGDWKSPWFGKANAALGRLPTEEPPPIARTHTEIDHGGVATDQALFTTLARSVRRARSAAEGGGWTDRSWIVDVAADGDAASLRLLALLEQGLDGIGKTGARATFRAIGETPAPVLREIDGHPGEYAVMLVTPAHLLDPASLVEMRDGRPAWKDISPQKAYADYWRALLPAATLVGAIACQRYTGGYLARRRRARGQKAYHPFLITEAGSVFHLSGVRGDDLARLRDLCRTGLPPATIDGRAVDWETCPYVRENGYGRITADHLSGPIGVTLLKEVRHA
;
A
#
# COMPACT_ATOMS: atom_id res chain seq x y z
N MET A 1 -1.62 -6.90 -28.37
CA MET A 1 -2.63 -7.98 -28.50
C MET A 1 -3.99 -7.32 -28.33
N LYS A 2 -4.95 -7.54 -29.23
CA LYS A 2 -6.32 -7.05 -28.99
C LYS A 2 -6.87 -7.80 -27.79
N SER A 3 -7.11 -7.10 -26.69
CA SER A 3 -7.76 -7.69 -25.54
C SER A 3 -9.20 -8.00 -25.90
N HIS A 4 -9.65 -9.21 -25.64
CA HIS A 4 -11.05 -9.56 -25.80
C HIS A 4 -11.81 -9.12 -24.54
N PRO A 5 -13.07 -8.67 -24.66
CA PRO A 5 -13.87 -8.33 -23.48
C PRO A 5 -14.05 -9.57 -22.61
N HIS A 6 -14.08 -9.35 -21.29
CA HIS A 6 -14.24 -10.38 -20.28
C HIS A 6 -15.54 -10.20 -19.48
N THR A 7 -16.01 -11.31 -18.92
CA THR A 7 -17.02 -11.35 -17.85
C THR A 7 -16.30 -11.55 -16.52
N ARG A 8 -16.64 -10.72 -15.52
CA ARG A 8 -16.20 -10.89 -14.13
C ARG A 8 -17.13 -11.86 -13.43
N LEU A 9 -16.61 -13.00 -13.02
CA LEU A 9 -17.30 -13.99 -12.20
C LEU A 9 -16.96 -13.77 -10.72
N ALA A 10 -17.99 -13.61 -9.88
CA ALA A 10 -17.86 -13.69 -8.43
C ALA A 10 -18.27 -15.10 -7.98
N LEU A 11 -17.36 -15.78 -7.28
CA LEU A 11 -17.51 -17.18 -6.91
C LEU A 11 -17.39 -17.31 -5.39
N ALA A 12 -18.23 -18.14 -4.79
CA ALA A 12 -18.06 -18.62 -3.42
C ALA A 12 -17.30 -19.95 -3.47
N LEU A 13 -16.28 -20.07 -2.62
CA LEU A 13 -15.43 -21.25 -2.48
C LEU A 13 -15.62 -21.85 -1.10
N SER A 14 -15.74 -23.16 -1.03
CA SER A 14 -15.76 -23.91 0.22
C SER A 14 -14.86 -25.14 0.12
N VAL A 15 -14.06 -25.38 1.15
CA VAL A 15 -13.19 -26.56 1.27
C VAL A 15 -13.34 -27.12 2.68
N THR A 16 -13.72 -28.39 2.78
CA THR A 16 -13.82 -29.11 4.05
C THR A 16 -12.60 -29.99 4.23
N VAL A 17 -11.89 -29.79 5.35
CA VAL A 17 -10.64 -30.51 5.67
C VAL A 17 -10.84 -31.32 6.95
N ALA A 18 -10.43 -32.58 6.95
CA ALA A 18 -10.41 -33.41 8.15
C ALA A 18 -9.16 -33.13 8.99
N SER A 19 -9.35 -32.93 10.30
CA SER A 19 -8.24 -32.80 11.26
C SER A 19 -7.48 -34.14 11.38
N PRO A 20 -6.15 -34.15 11.46
CA PRO A 20 -5.28 -33.01 11.72
C PRO A 20 -4.91 -32.24 10.45
N PHE A 21 -4.86 -30.91 10.57
CA PHE A 21 -4.30 -30.03 9.56
C PHE A 21 -3.63 -28.84 10.23
N LEU A 22 -2.59 -28.30 9.58
CA LEU A 22 -1.87 -27.14 10.10
C LEU A 22 -1.45 -26.23 8.94
N PHE A 23 -1.93 -25.00 9.00
CA PHE A 23 -1.45 -23.89 8.19
C PHE A 23 -0.67 -22.99 9.13
N ARG A 24 0.66 -22.96 9.03
CA ARG A 24 1.51 -22.33 10.06
C ARG A 24 1.35 -20.82 10.07
N GLY A 25 1.02 -20.26 11.23
CA GLY A 25 1.01 -18.83 11.50
C GLY A 25 2.23 -18.35 12.28
N LEU A 26 2.54 -17.05 12.17
CA LEU A 26 3.51 -16.36 13.03
C LEU A 26 2.85 -15.67 14.24
N GLY A 27 1.51 -15.70 14.32
CA GLY A 27 0.76 -15.09 15.43
C GLY A 27 1.16 -15.69 16.77
N GLY A 28 1.17 -14.85 17.81
CA GLY A 28 1.72 -15.14 19.14
C GLY A 28 1.49 -16.57 19.59
N LYS A 29 2.57 -17.36 19.56
CA LYS A 29 2.56 -18.74 20.05
C LYS A 29 2.15 -18.72 21.51
N LEU A 30 1.16 -19.54 21.88
CA LEU A 30 1.00 -19.90 23.28
C LEU A 30 2.32 -20.52 23.75
N VAL A 31 2.69 -20.24 25.00
CA VAL A 31 3.91 -20.80 25.58
C VAL A 31 3.82 -22.31 25.53
N GLY A 32 4.80 -22.96 24.88
CA GLY A 32 4.83 -24.42 24.71
C GLY A 32 4.45 -24.93 23.31
N LEU A 33 3.95 -24.08 22.40
CA LEU A 33 3.65 -24.47 21.02
C LEU A 33 4.82 -24.23 20.06
N ASP A 34 5.21 -25.26 19.31
CA ASP A 34 6.20 -25.15 18.23
C ASP A 34 5.58 -24.57 16.96
N ALA A 35 4.30 -24.83 16.72
CA ALA A 35 3.56 -24.28 15.59
C ALA A 35 2.09 -24.01 15.93
N ALA A 36 1.64 -22.80 15.58
CA ALA A 36 0.26 -22.35 15.73
C ALA A 36 -0.45 -22.26 14.38
N ALA A 37 -1.76 -22.40 14.39
CA ALA A 37 -2.61 -22.23 13.22
C ALA A 37 -2.65 -20.75 12.78
N LEU A 38 -2.59 -20.53 11.48
CA LEU A 38 -2.72 -19.22 10.86
C LEU A 38 -4.16 -18.74 10.99
N ARG A 39 -4.33 -17.47 11.34
CA ARG A 39 -5.63 -16.86 11.60
C ARG A 39 -5.82 -15.52 10.89
N ASP A 40 -7.08 -15.14 10.67
CA ASP A 40 -7.46 -13.82 10.17
C ASP A 40 -7.38 -12.73 11.25
N GLU A 41 -7.76 -11.50 10.89
CA GLU A 41 -7.82 -10.35 11.82
C GLU A 41 -8.71 -10.61 13.03
N GLU A 42 -9.78 -11.38 12.83
CA GLU A 42 -10.75 -11.71 13.87
C GLU A 42 -10.35 -12.95 14.68
N ARG A 43 -9.18 -13.55 14.39
CA ARG A 43 -8.64 -14.78 14.99
C ARG A 43 -9.34 -16.09 14.55
N HIS A 44 -10.08 -16.10 13.45
CA HIS A 44 -10.56 -17.34 12.84
C HIS A 44 -9.42 -18.09 12.14
N PRO A 45 -9.36 -19.44 12.21
CA PRO A 45 -8.42 -20.22 11.41
C PRO A 45 -8.64 -19.97 9.91
N ILE A 46 -7.56 -19.94 9.13
CA ILE A 46 -7.64 -19.74 7.69
C ILE A 46 -6.81 -20.74 6.87
N ILE A 47 -7.27 -21.02 5.66
CA ILE A 47 -6.42 -21.51 4.57
C ILE A 47 -6.00 -20.27 3.75
N PRO A 48 -4.70 -19.92 3.72
CA PRO A 48 -4.27 -18.71 3.02
C PRO A 48 -4.49 -18.82 1.50
N ALA A 49 -4.85 -17.69 0.88
CA ALA A 49 -5.20 -17.60 -0.53
C ALA A 49 -4.11 -18.17 -1.47
N ASP A 50 -2.84 -17.92 -1.15
CA ASP A 50 -1.70 -18.39 -1.95
C ASP A 50 -1.59 -19.92 -1.94
N GLN A 51 -1.98 -20.58 -0.84
CA GLN A 51 -2.01 -22.05 -0.75
C GLN A 51 -3.11 -22.62 -1.65
N ILE A 52 -4.32 -22.06 -1.60
CA ILE A 52 -5.41 -22.48 -2.49
C ILE A 52 -5.04 -22.23 -3.95
N ARG A 53 -4.45 -21.08 -4.24
CA ARG A 53 -3.99 -20.74 -5.60
C ARG A 53 -2.91 -21.69 -6.10
N GLY A 54 -1.99 -22.11 -5.24
CA GLY A 54 -0.98 -23.13 -5.55
C GLY A 54 -1.63 -24.47 -5.88
N CYS A 55 -2.47 -25.00 -4.99
CA CYS A 55 -3.17 -26.27 -5.23
C CYS A 55 -4.03 -26.24 -6.50
N LEU A 56 -4.72 -25.12 -6.77
CA LEU A 56 -5.49 -24.96 -7.99
C LEU A 56 -4.58 -24.96 -9.22
N ARG A 57 -3.43 -24.29 -9.17
CA ARG A 57 -2.48 -24.29 -10.29
C ARG A 57 -2.04 -25.70 -10.64
N ASP A 58 -1.59 -26.47 -9.66
CA ASP A 58 -1.15 -27.86 -9.85
C ASP A 58 -2.28 -28.70 -10.45
N ALA A 59 -3.50 -28.59 -9.90
CA ALA A 59 -4.67 -29.31 -10.43
C ALA A 59 -5.05 -28.88 -11.86
N PHE A 60 -4.85 -27.63 -12.24
CA PHE A 60 -5.05 -27.17 -13.62
C PHE A 60 -3.97 -27.71 -14.56
N GLU A 61 -2.72 -27.87 -14.09
CA GLU A 61 -1.64 -28.53 -14.83
C GLU A 61 -1.95 -30.02 -15.04
N ASP A 62 -2.47 -30.71 -14.03
CA ASP A 62 -2.94 -32.10 -14.14
C ASP A 62 -4.11 -32.25 -15.13
N LEU A 63 -5.10 -31.35 -15.07
CA LEU A 63 -6.20 -31.33 -16.03
C LEU A 63 -5.70 -31.10 -17.46
N ALA A 64 -4.72 -30.22 -17.65
CA ALA A 64 -4.11 -29.99 -18.95
C ALA A 64 -3.38 -31.24 -19.46
N ALA A 65 -2.60 -31.90 -18.60
CA ALA A 65 -1.92 -33.16 -18.92
C ALA A 65 -2.91 -34.29 -19.27
N ALA A 66 -4.08 -34.30 -18.63
CA ALA A 66 -5.17 -35.23 -18.91
C ALA A 66 -6.01 -34.87 -20.16
N GLY A 67 -5.65 -33.81 -20.91
CA GLY A 67 -6.30 -33.44 -22.16
C GLY A 67 -7.59 -32.64 -22.00
N ALA A 68 -7.77 -31.89 -20.90
CA ALA A 68 -8.98 -31.07 -20.66
C ALA A 68 -9.12 -29.81 -21.55
N GLY A 69 -8.41 -29.76 -22.69
CA GLY A 69 -8.44 -28.63 -23.62
C GLY A 69 -7.87 -27.35 -23.03
N LEU A 70 -6.82 -27.45 -22.21
CA LEU A 70 -6.11 -26.33 -21.59
C LEU A 70 -4.65 -26.35 -22.06
N GLY A 71 -4.16 -25.21 -22.54
CA GLY A 71 -2.74 -25.04 -22.86
C GLY A 71 -1.97 -24.39 -21.71
N ALA A 72 -0.63 -24.48 -21.76
CA ALA A 72 0.23 -23.80 -20.81
C ALA A 72 -0.01 -22.28 -20.75
N SER A 73 -0.38 -21.66 -21.89
CA SER A 73 -0.74 -20.24 -21.93
C SER A 73 -1.99 -19.92 -21.11
N ASP A 74 -3.00 -20.81 -21.10
CA ASP A 74 -4.24 -20.59 -20.36
C ASP A 74 -3.98 -20.57 -18.85
N ILE A 75 -3.13 -21.48 -18.38
CA ILE A 75 -2.71 -21.59 -16.98
C ILE A 75 -1.91 -20.33 -16.60
N LEU A 76 -0.97 -19.92 -17.44
CA LEU A 76 -0.20 -18.69 -17.21
C LEU A 76 -1.08 -17.43 -17.23
N ASP A 77 -2.10 -17.34 -18.08
CA ASP A 77 -3.04 -16.22 -18.08
C ASP A 77 -3.98 -16.26 -16.87
N LEU A 78 -4.31 -17.44 -16.36
CA LEU A 78 -5.14 -17.62 -15.18
C LEU A 78 -4.40 -17.24 -13.89
N PHE A 79 -3.17 -17.72 -13.72
CA PHE A 79 -2.38 -17.55 -12.50
C PHE A 79 -1.31 -16.46 -12.60
N GLY A 80 -1.13 -15.85 -13.77
CA GLY A 80 -0.17 -14.78 -13.99
C GLY A 80 1.14 -15.25 -14.62
N ARG A 81 1.79 -14.34 -15.35
CA ARG A 81 3.07 -14.60 -16.01
C ARG A 81 4.20 -13.95 -15.22
N PRO A 82 5.24 -14.71 -14.84
CA PRO A 82 6.45 -14.12 -14.27
C PRO A 82 7.11 -13.22 -15.31
N SER A 83 7.94 -12.29 -14.85
CA SER A 83 8.85 -11.59 -15.76
C SER A 83 9.89 -12.53 -16.32
N ALA A 84 10.50 -12.16 -17.46
CA ALA A 84 11.71 -12.81 -17.92
C ALA A 84 12.74 -12.88 -16.77
N ALA A 85 13.45 -14.01 -16.66
CA ALA A 85 14.37 -14.28 -15.55
C ALA A 85 15.33 -13.10 -15.34
N GLU A 86 15.58 -12.77 -14.07
CA GLU A 86 16.37 -11.59 -13.67
C GLU A 86 17.79 -11.52 -14.26
N ARG A 87 18.29 -12.66 -14.79
CA ARG A 87 19.63 -12.80 -15.36
C ARG A 87 19.75 -12.26 -16.78
N THR A 88 18.65 -11.96 -17.47
CA THR A 88 18.70 -11.41 -18.83
C THR A 88 18.91 -9.90 -18.78
N ALA A 89 20.16 -9.46 -18.96
CA ALA A 89 20.49 -8.04 -19.04
C ALA A 89 19.64 -7.36 -20.13
N GLY A 90 19.04 -6.21 -19.82
CA GLY A 90 18.23 -5.46 -20.78
C GLY A 90 16.71 -5.71 -20.73
N THR A 91 16.20 -6.81 -20.15
CA THR A 91 14.75 -7.07 -20.15
C THR A 91 14.00 -6.33 -19.04
N PRO A 92 12.93 -5.55 -19.35
CA PRO A 92 12.13 -4.87 -18.34
C PRO A 92 11.38 -5.88 -17.46
N ASN A 93 11.19 -5.52 -16.19
CA ASN A 93 10.47 -6.33 -15.22
C ASN A 93 8.95 -6.05 -15.33
N GLU A 94 8.26 -6.81 -16.19
CA GLU A 94 6.84 -6.66 -16.51
C GLU A 94 6.04 -7.95 -16.22
N PRO A 95 5.84 -8.32 -14.94
CA PRO A 95 5.00 -9.46 -14.60
C PRO A 95 3.55 -9.12 -14.95
N LEU A 96 2.81 -10.11 -15.45
CA LEU A 96 1.39 -9.98 -15.74
C LEU A 96 0.58 -10.68 -14.65
N ARG A 97 -0.43 -9.97 -14.12
CA ARG A 97 -1.33 -10.53 -13.13
C ARG A 97 -2.22 -11.59 -13.78
N GLY A 98 -2.51 -12.63 -13.01
CA GLY A 98 -3.47 -13.66 -13.41
C GLY A 98 -4.90 -13.16 -13.37
N ARG A 99 -5.77 -13.80 -14.14
CA ARG A 99 -7.22 -13.53 -14.18
C ARG A 99 -7.98 -14.10 -12.97
N LEU A 100 -7.38 -15.00 -12.19
CA LEU A 100 -7.95 -15.56 -10.97
C LEU A 100 -7.41 -14.86 -9.72
N ILE A 101 -8.31 -14.35 -8.89
CA ILE A 101 -8.03 -13.73 -7.60
C ILE A 101 -8.76 -14.53 -6.54
N VAL A 102 -8.05 -15.04 -5.54
CA VAL A 102 -8.61 -15.89 -4.47
C VAL A 102 -8.46 -15.17 -3.13
N SER A 103 -9.45 -15.28 -2.25
CA SER A 103 -9.35 -14.85 -0.85
C SER A 103 -8.88 -15.97 0.05
N ASP A 104 -8.46 -15.63 1.27
CA ASP A 104 -8.29 -16.65 2.29
C ASP A 104 -9.63 -17.34 2.53
N LEU A 105 -9.61 -18.65 2.72
CA LEU A 105 -10.78 -19.40 3.16
C LEU A 105 -10.77 -19.41 4.69
N VAL A 106 -11.89 -19.03 5.30
CA VAL A 106 -12.00 -18.81 6.74
C VAL A 106 -12.90 -19.88 7.36
N ALA A 107 -12.44 -20.53 8.43
CA ALA A 107 -13.28 -21.44 9.21
C ALA A 107 -14.09 -20.64 10.24
N ARG A 108 -15.37 -20.44 9.95
CA ARG A 108 -16.32 -19.82 10.90
C ARG A 108 -16.99 -20.91 11.75
N GLY A 109 -17.31 -20.59 13.00
CA GLY A 109 -18.01 -21.51 13.90
C GLY A 109 -17.14 -22.58 14.56
N VAL A 110 -15.81 -22.49 14.44
CA VAL A 110 -14.89 -23.28 15.26
C VAL A 110 -14.81 -22.64 16.65
N ASP A 111 -15.03 -23.43 17.70
CA ASP A 111 -14.87 -22.96 19.08
C ASP A 111 -13.41 -22.54 19.31
N ARG A 112 -13.24 -21.32 19.80
CA ARG A 112 -11.93 -20.69 20.03
C ARG A 112 -11.45 -20.86 21.47
N SER A 113 -12.35 -21.29 22.35
CA SER A 113 -12.04 -21.52 23.77
C SER A 113 -11.38 -22.87 24.00
N GLU A 114 -11.67 -23.84 23.13
CA GLU A 114 -11.06 -25.16 23.17
C GLU A 114 -9.69 -25.13 22.49
N GLN A 115 -8.67 -25.58 23.22
CA GLN A 115 -7.31 -25.73 22.72
C GLN A 115 -7.03 -27.21 22.56
N TYR A 116 -6.75 -27.61 21.33
CA TYR A 116 -6.34 -28.96 21.01
C TYR A 116 -4.87 -28.92 20.61
N GLU A 117 -4.09 -29.87 21.08
CA GLU A 117 -2.67 -29.98 20.78
C GLU A 117 -2.34 -31.42 20.40
N THR A 118 -1.35 -31.60 19.53
CA THR A 118 -0.80 -32.90 19.21
C THR A 118 0.71 -32.84 19.18
N THR A 119 1.35 -33.92 19.57
CA THR A 119 2.80 -34.05 19.54
C THR A 119 3.20 -34.88 18.33
N ARG A 120 4.13 -34.35 17.54
CA ARG A 120 4.82 -35.09 16.50
C ARG A 120 6.21 -35.44 17.00
N ILE A 121 6.56 -36.71 16.93
CA ILE A 121 7.88 -37.23 17.27
C ILE A 121 8.46 -37.96 16.08
N GLU A 122 9.76 -37.81 15.87
CA GLU A 122 10.53 -38.70 15.00
C GLU A 122 11.13 -39.79 15.90
N ILE A 123 10.86 -41.04 15.58
CA ILE A 123 11.38 -42.18 16.35
C ILE A 123 12.66 -42.65 15.68
N GLU A 124 13.74 -42.70 16.44
CA GLU A 124 15.02 -43.25 15.98
C GLU A 124 14.87 -44.78 15.82
N ASN A 125 15.12 -45.28 14.61
CA ASN A 125 14.88 -46.69 14.27
C ASN A 125 15.71 -47.67 15.11
N ASP A 126 16.89 -47.25 15.57
CA ASP A 126 17.83 -48.11 16.28
C ASP A 126 17.51 -48.22 17.78
N THR A 127 17.01 -47.15 18.39
CA THR A 127 16.78 -47.07 19.84
C THR A 127 15.30 -47.16 20.22
N GLY A 128 14.40 -46.86 19.29
CA GLY A 128 12.97 -46.69 19.57
C GLY A 128 12.66 -45.43 20.41
N ALA A 129 13.67 -44.61 20.69
CA ALA A 129 13.52 -43.34 21.41
C ALA A 129 13.09 -42.22 20.45
N VAL A 130 12.58 -41.13 21.02
CA VAL A 130 12.35 -39.90 20.25
C VAL A 130 13.71 -39.28 19.94
N ASP A 131 13.97 -39.02 18.65
CA ASP A 131 15.18 -38.33 18.20
C ASP A 131 15.26 -36.93 18.86
N GLU A 132 16.45 -36.56 19.34
CA GLU A 132 16.64 -35.41 20.20
C GLU A 132 16.28 -34.11 19.44
N GLY A 133 15.41 -33.29 20.04
CA GLY A 133 14.90 -32.08 19.39
C GLY A 133 13.87 -32.31 18.27
N LYS A 134 13.37 -33.54 18.09
CA LYS A 134 12.33 -33.88 17.09
C LYS A 134 10.91 -34.00 17.67
N MET A 135 10.72 -33.65 18.93
CA MET A 135 9.40 -33.45 19.50
C MET A 135 8.87 -32.07 19.10
N GLN A 136 7.74 -32.03 18.39
CA GLN A 136 7.03 -30.81 18.02
C GLN A 136 5.63 -30.82 18.61
N VAL A 137 5.27 -29.79 19.37
CA VAL A 137 3.90 -29.55 19.84
C VAL A 137 3.17 -28.66 18.82
N LEU A 138 2.14 -29.21 18.19
CA LEU A 138 1.36 -28.55 17.14
C LEU A 138 -0.03 -28.20 17.68
N GLU A 139 -0.47 -26.97 17.44
CA GLU A 139 -1.87 -26.57 17.64
C GLU A 139 -2.76 -27.33 16.64
N LEU A 140 -3.89 -27.84 17.14
CA LEU A 140 -4.98 -28.37 16.34
C LEU A 140 -6.17 -27.42 16.39
N VAL A 141 -6.72 -27.13 15.22
CA VAL A 141 -7.92 -26.28 15.09
C VAL A 141 -9.20 -27.02 15.52
N ALA A 142 -9.20 -28.35 15.47
CA ALA A 142 -10.31 -29.21 15.86
C ALA A 142 -9.79 -30.60 16.27
N PRO A 143 -10.58 -31.39 17.03
CA PRO A 143 -10.23 -32.78 17.36
C PRO A 143 -9.93 -33.62 16.11
N PHE A 144 -9.11 -34.66 16.26
CA PHE A 144 -8.82 -35.61 15.18
C PHE A 144 -10.10 -36.16 14.51
N GLY A 145 -10.06 -36.28 13.18
CA GLY A 145 -11.18 -36.74 12.35
C GLY A 145 -12.33 -35.74 12.20
N ARG A 146 -12.36 -34.65 12.98
CA ARG A 146 -13.39 -33.62 12.82
C ARG A 146 -13.18 -32.87 11.51
N ALA A 147 -14.22 -32.85 10.69
CA ALA A 147 -14.28 -32.05 9.48
C ALA A 147 -14.48 -30.56 9.82
N VAL A 148 -13.68 -29.69 9.22
CA VAL A 148 -13.77 -28.23 9.35
C VAL A 148 -13.94 -27.63 7.97
N THR A 149 -15.01 -26.86 7.78
CA THR A 149 -15.30 -26.16 6.53
C THR A 149 -14.71 -24.76 6.55
N PHE A 150 -13.92 -24.46 5.52
CA PHE A 150 -13.34 -23.14 5.26
C PHE A 150 -14.02 -22.50 4.07
N GLU A 151 -14.47 -21.26 4.24
CA GLU A 151 -15.26 -20.55 3.24
C GLU A 151 -14.60 -19.24 2.82
N GLY A 152 -14.68 -18.91 1.54
CA GLY A 152 -14.19 -17.66 1.02
C GLY A 152 -14.74 -17.39 -0.38
N THR A 153 -14.06 -16.51 -1.08
CA THR A 153 -14.45 -16.02 -2.42
C THR A 153 -13.32 -16.10 -3.42
N ALA A 154 -13.68 -16.20 -4.69
CA ALA A 154 -12.79 -15.94 -5.82
C ALA A 154 -13.43 -14.99 -6.82
N THR A 155 -12.60 -14.20 -7.49
CA THR A 155 -12.96 -13.42 -8.67
C THR A 155 -12.21 -13.97 -9.86
N LEU A 156 -12.93 -14.27 -10.94
CA LEU A 156 -12.35 -14.82 -12.15
C LEU A 156 -12.81 -13.99 -13.36
N TYR A 157 -11.86 -13.51 -14.16
CA TYR A 157 -12.14 -12.88 -15.44
C TYR A 157 -12.04 -13.89 -16.57
N VAL A 158 -13.12 -14.10 -17.31
CA VAL A 158 -13.20 -15.07 -18.41
C VAL A 158 -13.62 -14.36 -19.70
N PRO A 159 -13.24 -14.87 -20.89
CA PRO A 159 -13.81 -14.36 -22.14
C PRO A 159 -15.34 -14.44 -22.11
N VAL A 160 -16.01 -13.43 -22.66
CA VAL A 160 -17.48 -13.40 -22.75
C VAL A 160 -17.98 -14.66 -23.47
N GLY A 161 -18.94 -15.37 -22.86
CA GLY A 161 -19.51 -16.62 -23.40
C GLY A 161 -18.84 -17.90 -22.89
N GLU A 162 -17.74 -17.83 -22.13
CA GLU A 162 -17.06 -18.99 -21.55
C GLU A 162 -17.33 -19.19 -20.05
N GLU A 163 -18.34 -18.51 -19.48
CA GLU A 163 -18.59 -18.47 -18.04
C GLU A 163 -18.79 -19.85 -17.42
N GLU A 164 -19.62 -20.69 -18.04
CA GLU A 164 -19.92 -22.04 -17.50
C GLU A 164 -18.76 -23.01 -17.70
N ALA A 165 -18.02 -22.88 -18.81
CA ALA A 165 -16.86 -23.72 -19.11
C ALA A 165 -15.77 -23.49 -18.06
N TRP A 166 -15.45 -22.24 -17.74
CA TRP A 166 -14.45 -21.90 -16.73
C TRP A 166 -14.92 -22.22 -15.31
N THR A 167 -16.20 -22.01 -14.99
CA THR A 167 -16.74 -22.42 -13.68
C THR A 167 -16.64 -23.94 -13.50
N THR A 168 -16.95 -24.72 -14.55
CA THR A 168 -16.81 -26.18 -14.55
C THR A 168 -15.36 -26.62 -14.40
N ARG A 169 -14.42 -25.99 -15.11
CA ARG A 169 -12.98 -26.27 -14.97
C ARG A 169 -12.49 -26.00 -13.55
N LEU A 170 -12.89 -24.88 -12.95
CA LEU A 170 -12.51 -24.55 -11.58
C LEU A 170 -13.09 -25.54 -10.56
N ARG A 171 -14.36 -25.97 -10.72
CA ARG A 171 -14.96 -27.03 -9.90
C ARG A 171 -14.14 -28.33 -9.98
N ARG A 172 -13.78 -28.75 -11.19
CA ARG A 172 -12.98 -29.96 -11.41
C ARG A 172 -11.58 -29.83 -10.81
N ALA A 173 -10.91 -28.70 -11.02
CA ALA A 173 -9.59 -28.45 -10.47
C ALA A 173 -9.62 -28.50 -8.93
N LEU A 174 -10.59 -27.85 -8.30
CA LEU A 174 -10.71 -27.89 -6.84
C LEU A 174 -11.04 -29.29 -6.32
N ALA A 175 -11.89 -30.05 -7.03
CA ALA A 175 -12.23 -31.44 -6.67
C ALA A 175 -11.06 -32.43 -6.83
N LEU A 176 -10.03 -32.10 -7.61
CA LEU A 176 -8.79 -32.89 -7.71
C LEU A 176 -7.86 -32.67 -6.52
N VAL A 177 -8.07 -31.62 -5.73
CA VAL A 177 -7.25 -31.33 -4.55
C VAL A 177 -7.66 -32.26 -3.41
N THR A 178 -6.90 -33.35 -3.22
CA THR A 178 -7.18 -34.37 -2.19
C THR A 178 -6.59 -34.02 -0.82
N ALA A 179 -5.57 -33.16 -0.74
CA ALA A 179 -4.96 -32.72 0.52
C ALA A 179 -4.31 -31.33 0.44
N ILE A 180 -4.42 -30.54 1.51
CA ILE A 180 -3.90 -29.16 1.61
C ILE A 180 -3.11 -28.95 2.90
N GLY A 181 -2.00 -28.22 2.82
CA GLY A 181 -1.17 -27.84 3.96
C GLY A 181 0.09 -28.68 4.07
N THR A 182 0.71 -28.65 5.26
CA THR A 182 1.97 -29.36 5.54
C THR A 182 1.74 -30.80 5.99
N ALA A 183 2.74 -31.66 5.82
CA ALA A 183 2.73 -33.06 6.28
C ALA A 183 1.66 -33.96 5.64
N LYS A 184 1.32 -33.71 4.36
CA LYS A 184 0.36 -34.51 3.58
C LYS A 184 0.69 -36.01 3.59
N SER A 185 1.98 -36.37 3.53
CA SER A 185 2.46 -37.76 3.58
C SER A 185 2.20 -38.47 4.91
N ALA A 186 2.01 -37.72 6.00
CA ALA A 186 1.62 -38.24 7.32
C ALA A 186 0.09 -38.24 7.53
N GLY A 187 -0.69 -38.03 6.46
CA GLY A 187 -2.16 -38.01 6.51
C GLY A 187 -2.78 -36.69 6.95
N TYR A 188 -2.00 -35.59 7.03
CA TYR A 188 -2.54 -34.28 7.41
C TYR A 188 -3.25 -33.60 6.24
N GLY A 189 -4.32 -32.88 6.56
CA GLY A 189 -4.95 -31.95 5.62
C GLY A 189 -5.79 -32.62 4.54
N GLU A 190 -6.34 -33.80 4.80
CA GLU A 190 -7.24 -34.51 3.88
C GLU A 190 -8.46 -33.64 3.55
N VAL A 191 -8.71 -33.43 2.27
CA VAL A 191 -9.88 -32.70 1.76
C VAL A 191 -11.01 -33.70 1.55
N THR A 192 -12.11 -33.51 2.28
CA THR A 192 -13.27 -34.40 2.25
C THR A 192 -14.41 -33.87 1.40
N ALA A 193 -14.49 -32.55 1.21
CA ALA A 193 -15.47 -31.93 0.33
C ALA A 193 -14.96 -30.59 -0.23
N THR A 194 -15.44 -30.24 -1.42
CA THR A 194 -15.18 -28.95 -2.05
C THR A 194 -16.42 -28.45 -2.77
N ALA A 195 -16.64 -27.13 -2.75
CA ALA A 195 -17.71 -26.50 -3.51
C ALA A 195 -17.23 -25.21 -4.18
N VAL A 196 -17.72 -24.99 -5.40
CA VAL A 196 -17.57 -23.72 -6.13
C VAL A 196 -18.95 -23.32 -6.65
N GLU A 197 -19.48 -22.24 -6.09
CA GLU A 197 -20.76 -21.66 -6.47
C GLU A 197 -20.56 -20.33 -7.18
N ARG A 198 -21.25 -20.14 -8.30
CA ARG A 198 -21.24 -18.85 -9.01
C ARG A 198 -22.29 -17.94 -8.39
N VAL A 199 -21.81 -16.91 -7.70
CA VAL A 199 -22.65 -15.90 -7.03
C VAL A 199 -23.13 -14.85 -8.04
N ALA A 200 -22.23 -14.39 -8.90
CA ALA A 200 -22.56 -13.40 -9.92
C ALA A 200 -21.70 -13.56 -11.17
N ALA A 201 -22.25 -13.14 -12.32
CA ALA A 201 -21.53 -12.96 -13.57
C ALA A 201 -21.87 -11.57 -14.11
N THR A 202 -20.87 -10.72 -14.26
CA THR A 202 -21.05 -9.34 -14.68
C THR A 202 -20.11 -9.03 -15.84
N PRO A 203 -20.64 -8.75 -17.06
CA PRO A 203 -19.80 -8.29 -18.16
C PRO A 203 -18.99 -7.07 -17.75
N VAL A 204 -17.69 -7.06 -18.04
CA VAL A 204 -16.85 -5.90 -17.78
C VAL A 204 -17.08 -4.90 -18.90
N VAL A 205 -17.89 -3.88 -18.62
CA VAL A 205 -18.26 -2.85 -19.59
C VAL A 205 -17.80 -1.48 -19.11
N ILE A 206 -17.28 -0.68 -20.03
CA ILE A 206 -17.02 0.73 -19.75
C ILE A 206 -18.38 1.45 -19.74
N PRO A 207 -18.75 2.12 -18.63
CA PRO A 207 -20.00 2.84 -18.54
C PRO A 207 -20.17 3.84 -19.69
N ALA A 208 -21.43 4.16 -19.99
CA ALA A 208 -21.71 5.37 -20.76
C ALA A 208 -21.19 6.59 -19.98
N ALA A 209 -20.68 7.59 -20.70
CA ALA A 209 -20.32 8.84 -20.04
C ALA A 209 -21.59 9.44 -19.41
N PRO A 210 -21.55 9.86 -18.14
CA PRO A 210 -22.63 10.66 -17.60
C PRO A 210 -22.81 11.92 -18.45
N PRO A 211 -24.04 12.49 -18.55
CA PRO A 211 -24.26 13.72 -19.27
C PRO A 211 -23.30 14.80 -18.76
N VAL A 212 -22.56 15.43 -19.68
CA VAL A 212 -21.53 16.42 -19.36
C VAL A 212 -22.20 17.66 -18.77
N ALA A 213 -22.27 17.73 -17.44
CA ALA A 213 -22.86 18.86 -16.75
C ALA A 213 -21.88 20.04 -16.59
N SER A 214 -20.58 19.82 -16.73
CA SER A 214 -19.55 20.85 -16.53
C SER A 214 -18.43 20.76 -17.57
N SER A 215 -18.02 21.91 -18.10
CA SER A 215 -16.88 22.07 -19.01
C SER A 215 -15.51 22.11 -18.30
N GLY A 216 -15.45 21.77 -17.01
CA GLY A 216 -14.24 21.90 -16.18
C GLY A 216 -13.78 20.59 -15.55
N PRO A 217 -12.57 20.59 -14.94
CA PRO A 217 -12.04 19.43 -14.24
C PRO A 217 -12.93 19.05 -13.06
N VAL A 218 -13.21 17.76 -12.92
CA VAL A 218 -14.03 17.21 -11.84
C VAL A 218 -13.12 16.75 -10.71
N ARG A 219 -13.45 17.14 -9.48
CA ARG A 219 -12.70 16.76 -8.28
C ARG A 219 -13.62 16.12 -7.25
N ARG A 220 -13.38 14.86 -6.95
CA ARG A 220 -14.20 14.08 -6.02
C ARG A 220 -13.34 13.52 -4.91
N ARG A 221 -13.89 13.55 -3.70
CA ARG A 221 -13.38 12.82 -2.57
C ARG A 221 -14.13 11.50 -2.43
N TYR A 222 -13.37 10.43 -2.29
CA TYR A 222 -13.90 9.10 -2.06
C TYR A 222 -13.49 8.57 -0.70
N ARG A 223 -14.42 7.88 -0.06
CA ARG A 223 -14.14 6.90 0.97
C ARG A 223 -13.89 5.55 0.29
N VAL A 224 -12.79 4.90 0.65
CA VAL A 224 -12.38 3.59 0.10
C VAL A 224 -12.37 2.56 1.22
N THR A 225 -12.95 1.39 0.97
CA THR A 225 -12.84 0.23 1.85
C THR A 225 -12.27 -0.95 1.08
N PHE A 226 -11.70 -1.92 1.81
CA PHE A 226 -11.13 -3.13 1.23
C PHE A 226 -11.78 -4.37 1.85
N ASP A 227 -11.95 -5.42 1.06
CA ASP A 227 -12.59 -6.67 1.49
C ASP A 227 -11.67 -7.60 2.30
N ARG A 228 -10.35 -7.35 2.28
CA ARG A 228 -9.32 -8.15 2.95
C ARG A 228 -8.05 -7.32 3.19
N PRO A 229 -7.12 -7.79 4.03
CA PRO A 229 -5.85 -7.13 4.27
C PRO A 229 -5.10 -6.74 2.99
N ILE A 230 -4.41 -5.61 3.02
CA ILE A 230 -3.70 -5.07 1.86
C ILE A 230 -2.18 -5.17 2.02
N LEU A 231 -1.50 -5.58 0.96
CA LEU A 231 -0.04 -5.50 0.85
C LEU A 231 0.32 -4.68 -0.38
N VAL A 232 0.52 -3.38 -0.17
CA VAL A 232 0.84 -2.37 -1.18
C VAL A 232 2.11 -1.64 -0.78
N ASP A 233 2.86 -1.15 -1.76
CA ASP A 233 4.08 -0.35 -1.56
C ASP A 233 4.99 -0.90 -0.44
N ALA A 234 5.28 -2.19 -0.54
CA ALA A 234 5.92 -2.91 0.55
C ALA A 234 7.41 -2.58 0.66
N GLU A 235 7.87 -2.31 1.88
CA GLU A 235 9.26 -2.05 2.21
C GLU A 235 9.90 -3.31 2.81
N LYS A 236 11.17 -3.55 2.47
CA LYS A 236 11.96 -4.62 3.06
C LYS A 236 12.45 -4.16 4.44
N ILE A 237 11.95 -4.78 5.51
CA ILE A 237 12.32 -4.44 6.90
C ILE A 237 13.31 -5.42 7.52
N ALA A 238 13.47 -6.60 6.91
CA ALA A 238 14.51 -7.58 7.23
C ALA A 238 14.81 -8.41 5.97
N ASP A 239 15.82 -9.28 6.00
CA ASP A 239 16.23 -10.03 4.82
C ASP A 239 15.14 -10.89 4.20
N ASN A 240 14.31 -11.46 5.07
CA ASN A 240 13.19 -12.31 4.73
C ASN A 240 11.84 -11.67 5.08
N ALA A 241 11.74 -10.36 5.34
CA ALA A 241 10.47 -9.74 5.74
C ALA A 241 10.17 -8.45 4.98
N VAL A 242 8.94 -8.34 4.48
CA VAL A 242 8.42 -7.14 3.82
C VAL A 242 7.14 -6.63 4.50
N LEU A 243 7.05 -5.33 4.72
CA LEU A 243 5.94 -4.65 5.37
C LEU A 243 5.19 -3.78 4.38
N GLY A 244 3.88 -3.99 4.24
CA GLY A 244 3.03 -3.14 3.40
C GLY A 244 2.93 -1.72 3.96
N SER A 245 2.67 -0.74 3.10
CA SER A 245 2.34 0.62 3.52
C SER A 245 0.89 0.72 4.00
N VAL A 246 0.64 1.57 5.00
CA VAL A 246 -0.70 1.92 5.49
C VAL A 246 -1.41 2.89 4.55
N VAL A 247 -0.64 3.75 3.89
CA VAL A 247 -1.11 4.69 2.89
C VAL A 247 -1.05 3.99 1.53
N VAL A 248 -2.16 3.96 0.80
CA VAL A 248 -2.22 3.27 -0.50
C VAL A 248 -1.90 4.27 -1.61
N PRO A 249 -0.82 4.08 -2.40
CA PRO A 249 -0.50 5.00 -3.48
C PRO A 249 -1.56 5.05 -4.57
N GLY A 250 -1.79 6.23 -5.12
CA GLY A 250 -2.71 6.44 -6.24
C GLY A 250 -2.39 5.59 -7.46
N ALA A 251 -1.08 5.36 -7.70
CA ALA A 251 -0.58 4.43 -8.71
C ALA A 251 -1.17 3.01 -8.62
N VAL A 252 -1.49 2.53 -7.41
CA VAL A 252 -2.07 1.19 -7.20
C VAL A 252 -3.48 1.14 -7.78
N PHE A 253 -4.32 2.14 -7.50
CA PHE A 253 -5.67 2.23 -8.06
C PHE A 253 -5.63 2.45 -9.56
N LYS A 254 -4.72 3.30 -10.05
CA LYS A 254 -4.55 3.55 -11.48
C LYS A 254 -4.14 2.29 -12.24
N GLY A 255 -3.24 1.50 -11.65
CA GLY A 255 -2.85 0.19 -12.21
C GLY A 255 -4.01 -0.81 -12.24
N ALA A 256 -4.83 -0.86 -11.18
CA ALA A 256 -6.02 -1.71 -11.17
C ALA A 256 -7.09 -1.24 -12.16
N LEU A 257 -7.27 0.07 -12.32
CA LEU A 257 -8.15 0.65 -13.33
C LEU A 257 -7.68 0.33 -14.77
N ALA A 258 -6.36 0.39 -15.02
CA ALA A 258 -5.78 -0.05 -16.29
C ALA A 258 -6.08 -1.53 -16.58
N GLN A 259 -6.08 -2.39 -15.56
CA GLN A 259 -6.44 -3.80 -15.68
C GLN A 259 -7.95 -3.98 -16.01
N VAL A 260 -8.82 -3.17 -15.42
CA VAL A 260 -10.26 -3.16 -15.76
C VAL A 260 -10.47 -2.76 -17.22
N LEU A 261 -9.75 -1.75 -17.72
CA LEU A 261 -9.79 -1.37 -19.14
C LEU A 261 -9.36 -2.53 -20.05
N MET A 262 -8.28 -3.23 -19.70
CA MET A 262 -7.86 -4.43 -20.42
C MET A 262 -8.97 -5.48 -20.44
N HIS A 263 -9.62 -5.75 -19.31
CA HIS A 263 -10.75 -6.69 -19.26
C HIS A 263 -11.97 -6.21 -20.05
N ALA A 264 -12.15 -4.90 -20.22
CA ALA A 264 -13.18 -4.34 -21.08
C ALA A 264 -12.84 -4.37 -22.59
N GLY A 265 -11.64 -4.83 -22.96
CA GLY A 265 -11.18 -4.91 -24.35
C GLY A 265 -10.37 -3.69 -24.83
N GLU A 266 -10.05 -2.75 -23.94
CA GLU A 266 -9.27 -1.55 -24.25
C GLU A 266 -7.79 -1.71 -23.88
N ASP A 267 -6.89 -1.12 -24.68
CA ASP A 267 -5.46 -1.06 -24.34
C ASP A 267 -5.16 0.25 -23.57
N PRO A 268 -4.77 0.21 -22.29
CA PRO A 268 -4.49 1.42 -21.52
C PRO A 268 -3.22 2.16 -21.96
N ARG A 269 -2.35 1.53 -22.77
CA ARG A 269 -1.08 2.13 -23.25
C ARG A 269 -1.21 2.75 -24.64
N THR A 270 -2.13 2.25 -25.48
CA THR A 270 -2.25 2.69 -26.88
C THR A 270 -3.69 2.97 -27.33
N GLY A 271 -4.68 2.65 -26.51
CA GLY A 271 -6.11 2.77 -26.84
C GLY A 271 -6.71 4.15 -26.54
N ALA A 272 -8.03 4.26 -26.69
CA ALA A 272 -8.76 5.53 -26.60
C ALA A 272 -8.68 6.20 -25.22
N TYR A 273 -8.36 5.43 -24.17
CA TYR A 273 -8.28 5.91 -22.80
C TYR A 273 -6.86 6.24 -22.34
N ARG A 274 -5.84 6.11 -23.19
CA ARG A 274 -4.44 6.33 -22.81
C ARG A 274 -4.23 7.70 -22.17
N ASP A 275 -4.65 8.76 -22.86
CA ASP A 275 -4.36 10.12 -22.43
C ASP A 275 -5.23 10.54 -21.24
N SER A 276 -6.51 10.18 -21.22
CA SER A 276 -7.40 10.41 -20.07
C SER A 276 -6.93 9.64 -18.83
N LEU A 277 -6.46 8.39 -19.00
CA LEU A 277 -5.87 7.64 -17.90
C LEU A 277 -4.58 8.32 -17.44
N ALA A 278 -3.70 8.73 -18.35
CA ALA A 278 -2.47 9.44 -17.99
C ALA A 278 -2.76 10.72 -17.19
N ALA A 279 -3.73 11.54 -17.64
CA ALA A 279 -4.16 12.79 -17.01
C ALA A 279 -4.94 12.61 -15.70
N LEU A 280 -5.65 11.49 -15.53
CA LEU A 280 -6.38 11.17 -14.30
C LEU A 280 -5.43 11.19 -13.09
N SER A 281 -5.69 12.10 -12.16
CA SER A 281 -4.95 12.23 -10.92
C SER A 281 -5.68 11.48 -9.81
N ILE A 282 -5.04 10.43 -9.28
CA ILE A 282 -5.51 9.72 -8.10
C ILE A 282 -4.51 10.00 -6.98
N GLY A 283 -4.95 10.66 -5.91
CA GLY A 283 -4.10 10.90 -4.74
C GLY A 283 -3.72 9.61 -4.01
N HIS A 284 -2.77 9.71 -3.06
CA HIS A 284 -2.62 8.66 -2.06
C HIS A 284 -3.90 8.56 -1.21
N ALA A 285 -4.34 7.32 -0.94
CA ALA A 285 -5.42 7.07 0.00
C ALA A 285 -4.83 6.94 1.40
N PHE A 286 -5.20 7.85 2.28
CA PHE A 286 -4.80 7.87 3.70
C PHE A 286 -5.90 7.24 4.54
N PRO A 287 -5.60 6.49 5.63
CA PRO A 287 -6.66 6.02 6.51
C PRO A 287 -7.51 7.18 7.00
N GLU A 288 -8.81 6.96 7.16
CA GLU A 288 -9.72 7.98 7.66
C GLU A 288 -9.44 8.26 9.13
N ALA A 289 -9.42 9.55 9.51
CA ALA A 289 -9.31 9.93 10.91
C ALA A 289 -10.65 9.75 11.63
N PHE A 290 -10.60 9.70 12.96
CA PHE A 290 -11.80 9.53 13.79
C PHE A 290 -12.07 10.76 14.64
N ARG A 291 -13.34 11.08 14.82
CA ARG A 291 -13.81 12.02 15.85
C ARG A 291 -14.43 11.22 16.98
N ARG A 292 -14.13 11.62 18.22
CA ARG A 292 -14.81 11.07 19.37
C ARG A 292 -16.14 11.81 19.54
N ASP A 293 -17.23 11.08 19.53
CA ASP A 293 -18.53 11.62 19.90
C ASP A 293 -18.53 11.93 21.40
N GLU A 294 -18.88 13.16 21.78
CA GLU A 294 -18.79 13.60 23.19
C GLU A 294 -19.81 12.91 24.09
N ALA A 295 -20.98 12.54 23.53
CA ALA A 295 -22.08 11.95 24.30
C ALA A 295 -21.86 10.46 24.57
N SER A 296 -21.46 9.71 23.54
CA SER A 296 -21.30 8.25 23.61
C SER A 296 -19.85 7.80 23.84
N GLY A 297 -18.87 8.66 23.58
CA GLY A 297 -17.46 8.31 23.59
C GLY A 297 -17.03 7.44 22.40
N ALA A 298 -17.93 7.12 21.47
CA ALA A 298 -17.66 6.30 20.29
C ALA A 298 -16.80 7.04 19.26
N LEU A 299 -16.04 6.30 18.45
CA LEU A 299 -15.24 6.86 17.37
C LEU A 299 -16.01 6.82 16.04
N GLU A 300 -16.30 8.01 15.51
CA GLU A 300 -17.01 8.19 14.25
C GLU A 300 -16.04 8.60 13.12
N PRO A 301 -16.18 8.05 11.90
CA PRO A 301 -15.37 8.45 10.75
C PRO A 301 -15.53 9.94 10.41
N SER A 302 -14.42 10.68 10.30
CA SER A 302 -14.45 12.14 10.17
C SER A 302 -14.67 12.67 8.75
N GLY A 303 -14.55 11.82 7.72
CA GLY A 303 -14.46 12.22 6.31
C GLY A 303 -13.14 12.90 5.93
N THR A 304 -12.14 12.88 6.82
CA THR A 304 -10.83 13.53 6.61
C THR A 304 -9.68 12.52 6.61
N PRO A 305 -8.63 12.76 5.81
CA PRO A 305 -7.39 11.99 5.90
C PRO A 305 -6.79 12.01 7.31
N GLY A 306 -6.42 10.84 7.81
CA GLY A 306 -5.58 10.61 8.99
C GLY A 306 -4.15 10.24 8.59
N LEU A 307 -3.28 9.99 9.58
CA LEU A 307 -1.86 9.65 9.39
C LEU A 307 -1.12 10.52 8.35
N LEU A 308 -1.42 11.82 8.29
CA LEU A 308 -0.64 12.75 7.48
C LEU A 308 0.81 12.82 8.01
N PRO A 309 1.82 13.00 7.15
CA PRO A 309 3.20 13.10 7.61
C PRO A 309 3.36 14.29 8.56
N LEU A 310 4.22 14.15 9.57
CA LEU A 310 4.62 15.27 10.41
C LEU A 310 5.63 16.15 9.65
N PRO A 311 5.61 17.48 9.83
CA PRO A 311 6.66 18.34 9.30
C PRO A 311 8.03 17.90 9.85
N LEU A 312 9.03 17.73 8.99
CA LEU A 312 10.39 17.40 9.43
C LEU A 312 11.06 18.55 10.19
N SER A 313 10.52 19.76 10.07
CA SER A 313 10.89 20.93 10.89
C SER A 313 10.38 20.83 12.33
N LEU A 314 9.43 19.93 12.64
CA LEU A 314 8.87 19.80 13.97
C LEU A 314 9.90 19.17 14.91
N VAL A 315 10.10 19.82 16.06
CA VAL A 315 11.10 19.44 17.07
C VAL A 315 10.48 19.41 18.47
N SER A 316 11.11 18.68 19.39
CA SER A 316 10.75 18.65 20.81
C SER A 316 11.99 18.39 21.67
N ALA A 317 12.02 18.90 22.90
CA ALA A 317 13.09 18.57 23.86
C ALA A 317 12.73 17.36 24.74
N ASP A 318 11.49 17.28 25.19
CA ASP A 318 11.01 16.36 26.23
C ASP A 318 9.84 15.47 25.80
N GLY A 319 9.27 15.71 24.61
CA GLY A 319 8.10 15.00 24.08
C GLY A 319 6.76 15.56 24.56
N GLU A 320 6.77 16.63 25.35
CA GLU A 320 5.56 17.33 25.83
C GLU A 320 5.37 18.65 25.09
N VAL A 321 6.44 19.42 24.91
CA VAL A 321 6.42 20.70 24.19
C VAL A 321 7.01 20.52 22.80
N PHE A 322 6.31 21.04 21.81
CA PHE A 322 6.73 20.99 20.40
C PHE A 322 7.00 22.40 19.88
N GLY A 323 7.98 22.51 18.99
CA GLY A 323 8.33 23.74 18.29
C GLY A 323 8.65 23.46 16.83
N ASP A 324 8.81 24.50 16.02
CA ASP A 324 9.14 24.36 14.60
C ASP A 324 10.46 25.06 14.24
N ALA A 325 11.39 24.28 13.69
CA ALA A 325 12.75 24.70 13.36
C ALA A 325 12.91 25.26 11.93
N LEU A 326 11.82 25.51 11.18
CA LEU A 326 11.88 25.98 9.79
C LEU A 326 12.76 27.23 9.58
N ARG A 327 12.82 28.10 10.59
CA ARG A 327 13.62 29.34 10.56
C ARG A 327 15.07 29.17 11.02
N CYS A 328 15.50 27.95 11.30
CA CYS A 328 16.89 27.60 11.59
C CYS A 328 17.53 27.04 10.31
N PRO A 329 18.22 27.87 9.49
CA PRO A 329 18.48 27.61 8.08
C PRO A 329 19.35 26.38 7.79
N ASP A 330 20.10 25.86 8.75
CA ASP A 330 20.90 24.63 8.63
C ASP A 330 20.49 23.53 9.63
N GLY A 331 19.43 23.75 10.41
CA GLY A 331 18.98 22.85 11.47
C GLY A 331 19.98 22.67 12.62
N ARG A 332 21.08 23.42 12.66
CA ARG A 332 22.09 23.33 13.72
C ARG A 332 21.76 24.31 14.84
N GLY A 333 22.18 23.99 16.05
CA GLY A 333 22.00 24.88 17.20
C GLY A 333 20.52 25.16 17.54
N VAL A 334 19.60 24.28 17.15
CA VAL A 334 18.18 24.45 17.47
C VAL A 334 17.98 24.18 18.95
N LEU A 335 17.57 25.21 19.68
CA LEU A 335 17.28 25.17 21.10
C LEU A 335 15.78 25.34 21.33
N MET A 336 15.22 24.53 22.22
CA MET A 336 13.84 24.61 22.68
C MET A 336 13.79 25.26 24.06
N ARG A 337 12.82 26.14 24.29
CA ARG A 337 12.50 26.60 25.64
C ARG A 337 11.80 25.48 26.38
N VAL A 338 12.30 25.16 27.58
CA VAL A 338 11.68 24.19 28.48
C VAL A 338 11.49 24.88 29.81
N ASP A 339 10.25 24.94 30.28
CA ASP A 339 9.97 25.39 31.64
C ASP A 339 10.43 24.27 32.58
N SER A 340 11.45 24.57 33.40
CA SER A 340 11.84 23.62 34.43
C SER A 340 10.71 23.49 35.45
N ARG A 341 10.62 22.33 36.12
CA ARG A 341 9.68 22.13 37.24
C ARG A 341 9.86 23.13 38.38
N LEU A 342 10.96 23.88 38.39
CA LEU A 342 11.31 24.90 39.39
C LEU A 342 10.99 26.34 38.93
N GLY A 343 10.42 26.53 37.73
CA GLY A 343 10.07 27.85 37.20
C GLY A 343 11.21 28.59 36.48
N ASP A 344 12.44 28.05 36.50
CA ASP A 344 13.54 28.59 35.71
C ASP A 344 13.39 28.20 34.24
N ARG A 345 13.52 29.18 33.33
CA ARG A 345 13.53 28.95 31.88
C ARG A 345 14.89 28.45 31.44
N LYS A 346 14.97 27.17 31.08
CA LYS A 346 16.16 26.57 30.49
C LYS A 346 15.97 26.40 29.00
N CYS A 347 17.04 26.55 28.23
CA CYS A 347 17.06 26.14 26.82
C CYS A 347 17.71 24.76 26.73
N GLU A 348 17.06 23.83 26.04
CA GLU A 348 17.57 22.48 25.80
C GLU A 348 17.74 22.22 24.31
N ALA A 349 18.65 21.30 23.95
CA ALA A 349 18.82 20.92 22.57
C ALA A 349 17.54 20.27 22.02
N ALA A 350 17.07 20.76 20.88
CA ALA A 350 15.89 20.23 20.23
C ALA A 350 16.20 18.86 19.60
N ARG A 351 15.23 17.95 19.65
CA ARG A 351 15.29 16.62 19.02
C ARG A 351 14.33 16.57 17.84
N PHE A 352 14.81 16.04 16.72
CA PHE A 352 14.01 15.86 15.51
C PHE A 352 13.29 14.52 15.55
N ALA A 353 12.32 14.31 14.65
CA ALA A 353 11.50 13.10 14.60
C ALA A 353 12.30 11.78 14.61
N GLY A 354 13.52 11.78 14.05
CA GLY A 354 14.42 10.62 14.08
C GLY A 354 14.90 10.21 15.47
N ASP A 355 14.89 11.12 16.44
CA ASP A 355 15.33 10.90 17.83
C ASP A 355 14.17 10.56 18.77
N TRP A 356 12.92 10.63 18.30
CA TRP A 356 11.73 10.52 19.12
C TRP A 356 11.41 9.08 19.52
N LYS A 357 10.66 8.92 20.61
CA LYS A 357 10.07 7.63 21.02
C LYS A 357 8.64 7.52 20.50
N SER A 358 8.13 6.29 20.35
CA SER A 358 6.79 6.03 19.80
C SER A 358 5.65 6.87 20.42
N PRO A 359 5.60 7.13 21.75
CA PRO A 359 4.54 7.95 22.33
C PRO A 359 4.54 9.41 21.87
N TRP A 360 5.68 9.94 21.41
CA TRP A 360 5.81 11.35 21.03
C TRP A 360 5.02 11.65 19.75
N PHE A 361 4.91 10.69 18.83
CA PHE A 361 4.21 10.88 17.55
C PHE A 361 2.71 11.15 17.74
N GLY A 362 2.07 10.53 18.74
CA GLY A 362 0.67 10.81 19.09
C GLY A 362 0.50 12.24 19.62
N LYS A 363 1.41 12.67 20.50
CA LYS A 363 1.42 14.03 21.07
C LYS A 363 1.72 15.10 20.02
N ALA A 364 2.66 14.83 19.12
CA ALA A 364 2.99 15.71 18.01
C ALA A 364 1.79 15.94 17.07
N ASN A 365 1.06 14.87 16.73
CA ASN A 365 -0.17 15.00 15.94
C ASN A 365 -1.22 15.84 16.68
N ALA A 366 -1.40 15.62 17.98
CA ALA A 366 -2.32 16.41 18.80
C ALA A 366 -1.91 17.90 18.86
N ALA A 367 -0.61 18.20 18.99
CA ALA A 367 -0.08 19.56 18.97
C ALA A 367 -0.35 20.28 17.64
N LEU A 368 -0.42 19.54 16.53
CA LEU A 368 -0.84 20.05 15.22
C LEU A 368 -2.36 20.08 15.02
N GLY A 369 -3.16 19.80 16.06
CA GLY A 369 -4.61 19.76 15.99
C GLY A 369 -5.17 18.62 15.12
N ARG A 370 -4.37 17.58 14.86
CA ARG A 370 -4.78 16.46 14.01
C ARG A 370 -5.60 15.46 14.80
N LEU A 371 -6.65 14.97 14.15
CA LEU A 371 -7.50 13.92 14.70
C LEU A 371 -6.71 12.60 14.83
N PRO A 372 -6.97 11.80 15.87
CA PRO A 372 -6.31 10.51 16.05
C PRO A 372 -6.65 9.57 14.90
N THR A 373 -5.72 8.66 14.62
CA THR A 373 -5.94 7.55 13.70
C THR A 373 -5.44 6.27 14.35
N GLU A 374 -6.24 5.22 14.29
CA GLU A 374 -5.83 3.91 14.79
C GLU A 374 -5.11 3.14 13.68
N GLU A 375 -3.96 2.56 14.03
CA GLU A 375 -3.18 1.67 13.19
C GLU A 375 -3.10 0.30 13.87
N PRO A 376 -3.94 -0.67 13.49
CA PRO A 376 -3.83 -2.03 13.98
C PRO A 376 -2.49 -2.65 13.58
N PRO A 377 -1.98 -3.61 14.36
CA PRO A 377 -0.73 -4.30 14.04
C PRO A 377 -0.84 -5.00 12.66
N PRO A 378 0.26 -5.08 11.92
CA PRO A 378 0.25 -5.78 10.64
C PRO A 378 0.06 -7.30 10.83
N ILE A 379 -0.47 -7.94 9.81
CA ILE A 379 -0.77 -9.37 9.79
C ILE A 379 0.38 -10.10 9.10
N ALA A 380 1.12 -10.88 9.88
CA ALA A 380 2.25 -11.65 9.41
C ALA A 380 1.82 -12.94 8.71
N ARG A 381 2.38 -13.20 7.53
CA ARG A 381 2.22 -14.45 6.77
C ARG A 381 3.59 -14.91 6.29
N THR A 382 3.93 -16.16 6.58
CA THR A 382 5.16 -16.78 6.07
C THR A 382 4.85 -17.62 4.86
N HIS A 383 5.69 -17.46 3.85
CA HIS A 383 5.62 -18.14 2.57
C HIS A 383 6.87 -18.98 2.40
N THR A 384 6.73 -20.09 1.69
CA THR A 384 7.83 -20.96 1.32
C THR A 384 7.72 -21.19 -0.18
N GLU A 385 8.79 -20.92 -0.91
CA GLU A 385 8.85 -21.26 -2.33
C GLU A 385 8.86 -22.79 -2.48
N ILE A 386 8.09 -23.29 -3.44
CA ILE A 386 7.99 -24.70 -3.76
C ILE A 386 8.55 -24.87 -5.17
N ASP A 387 9.46 -25.83 -5.34
CA ASP A 387 10.04 -26.18 -6.63
C ASP A 387 9.07 -27.00 -7.51
N HIS A 388 9.49 -27.35 -8.72
CA HIS A 388 8.67 -28.15 -9.64
C HIS A 388 8.44 -29.59 -9.17
N GLY A 389 9.16 -30.06 -8.14
CA GLY A 389 8.96 -31.36 -7.50
C GLY A 389 7.98 -31.31 -6.34
N GLY A 390 7.41 -30.15 -6.02
CA GLY A 390 6.52 -29.99 -4.86
C GLY A 390 7.27 -29.90 -3.53
N VAL A 391 8.59 -29.66 -3.55
CA VAL A 391 9.45 -29.58 -2.37
C VAL A 391 9.78 -28.12 -2.05
N ALA A 392 9.89 -27.78 -0.78
CA ALA A 392 10.32 -26.46 -0.35
C ALA A 392 11.75 -26.16 -0.84
N THR A 393 11.94 -25.07 -1.56
CA THR A 393 13.26 -24.62 -2.00
C THR A 393 14.08 -24.15 -0.79
N ASP A 394 15.33 -24.58 -0.70
CA ASP A 394 16.22 -24.20 0.40
C ASP A 394 16.41 -22.67 0.46
N GLN A 395 16.41 -22.13 1.68
CA GLN A 395 16.50 -20.70 2.00
C GLN A 395 15.40 -19.79 1.38
N ALA A 396 14.36 -20.35 0.77
CA ALA A 396 13.32 -19.57 0.09
C ALA A 396 12.10 -19.30 1.00
N LEU A 397 12.36 -18.92 2.25
CA LEU A 397 11.33 -18.54 3.22
C LEU A 397 11.27 -17.03 3.37
N PHE A 398 10.09 -16.44 3.20
CA PHE A 398 9.88 -15.01 3.41
C PHE A 398 8.54 -14.71 4.08
N THR A 399 8.49 -13.64 4.85
CA THR A 399 7.33 -13.16 5.58
C THR A 399 6.81 -11.87 4.96
N THR A 400 5.51 -11.80 4.73
CA THR A 400 4.81 -10.58 4.38
C THR A 400 4.00 -10.10 5.57
N LEU A 401 4.07 -8.81 5.86
CA LEU A 401 3.31 -8.13 6.91
C LEU A 401 2.27 -7.23 6.22
N ALA A 402 1.07 -7.75 6.03
CA ALA A 402 -0.03 -7.03 5.38
C ALA A 402 -0.70 -6.05 6.35
N ARG A 403 -1.26 -4.96 5.85
CA ARG A 403 -2.00 -4.00 6.66
C ARG A 403 -3.43 -4.45 6.87
N SER A 404 -3.80 -4.43 8.14
CA SER A 404 -5.14 -4.72 8.62
C SER A 404 -6.14 -3.69 8.08
N VAL A 405 -7.26 -4.19 7.59
CA VAL A 405 -8.38 -3.39 7.07
C VAL A 405 -9.55 -3.33 8.03
N ARG A 406 -9.42 -3.96 9.21
CA ARG A 406 -10.39 -3.89 10.29
C ARG A 406 -9.77 -3.28 11.54
N ARG A 407 -10.58 -2.76 12.43
CA ARG A 407 -10.18 -2.36 13.79
C ARG A 407 -11.05 -3.07 14.82
N ALA A 408 -10.47 -3.37 15.97
CA ALA A 408 -11.25 -3.82 17.11
C ALA A 408 -12.08 -2.64 17.63
N ARG A 409 -13.37 -2.86 17.86
CA ARG A 409 -14.25 -1.90 18.52
C ARG A 409 -14.00 -1.96 20.01
N SER A 410 -14.00 -0.80 20.66
CA SER A 410 -13.93 -0.75 22.13
C SER A 410 -15.19 -1.34 22.76
N ALA A 411 -15.14 -1.66 24.06
CA ALA A 411 -16.33 -2.11 24.79
C ALA A 411 -17.46 -1.06 24.76
N ALA A 412 -17.12 0.24 24.77
CA ALA A 412 -18.07 1.34 24.61
C ALA A 412 -18.74 1.37 23.22
N GLU A 413 -18.07 0.83 22.21
CA GLU A 413 -18.61 0.67 20.86
C GLU A 413 -19.34 -0.68 20.68
N GLY A 414 -19.59 -1.44 21.76
CA GLY A 414 -20.25 -2.75 21.69
C GLY A 414 -19.33 -3.92 21.35
N GLY A 415 -18.00 -3.71 21.33
CA GLY A 415 -17.02 -4.75 21.02
C GLY A 415 -17.08 -5.26 19.57
N GLY A 416 -16.25 -6.25 19.27
CA GLY A 416 -16.15 -6.85 17.93
C GLY A 416 -15.19 -6.11 16.99
N TRP A 417 -15.44 -6.18 15.69
CA TRP A 417 -14.59 -5.62 14.64
C TRP A 417 -15.40 -4.74 13.69
N THR A 418 -14.76 -3.71 13.13
CA THR A 418 -15.35 -2.86 12.10
C THR A 418 -14.35 -2.58 11.00
N ASP A 419 -14.83 -2.44 9.77
CA ASP A 419 -13.99 -2.13 8.62
C ASP A 419 -13.44 -0.70 8.75
N ARG A 420 -12.17 -0.56 8.40
CA ARG A 420 -11.48 0.73 8.26
C ARG A 420 -11.74 1.27 6.87
N SER A 421 -11.68 2.58 6.77
CA SER A 421 -11.82 3.31 5.52
C SER A 421 -10.60 4.19 5.28
N TRP A 422 -10.39 4.54 4.02
CA TRP A 422 -9.38 5.47 3.56
C TRP A 422 -10.03 6.62 2.81
N ILE A 423 -9.43 7.80 2.88
CA ILE A 423 -9.82 8.99 2.13
C ILE A 423 -8.84 9.20 0.98
N VAL A 424 -9.39 9.29 -0.23
CA VAL A 424 -8.64 9.60 -1.45
C VAL A 424 -9.33 10.73 -2.21
N ASP A 425 -8.52 11.65 -2.72
CA ASP A 425 -8.98 12.70 -3.63
C ASP A 425 -8.63 12.29 -5.06
N VAL A 426 -9.59 12.41 -5.97
CA VAL A 426 -9.44 12.08 -7.39
C VAL A 426 -9.82 13.30 -8.22
N ALA A 427 -8.96 13.65 -9.18
CA ALA A 427 -9.22 14.70 -10.15
C ALA A 427 -9.14 14.12 -11.57
N ALA A 428 -10.16 14.41 -12.37
CA ALA A 428 -10.23 14.00 -13.76
C ALA A 428 -10.57 15.21 -14.61
N ASP A 429 -10.21 15.18 -15.89
CA ASP A 429 -10.68 16.17 -16.84
C ASP A 429 -12.20 16.02 -17.04
N GLY A 430 -12.85 17.09 -17.48
CA GLY A 430 -14.30 17.10 -17.70
C GLY A 430 -14.76 16.36 -18.97
N ASP A 431 -13.82 15.73 -19.70
CA ASP A 431 -14.12 15.03 -20.94
C ASP A 431 -14.83 13.68 -20.71
N ALA A 432 -15.48 13.17 -21.76
CA ALA A 432 -16.29 11.97 -21.67
C ALA A 432 -15.48 10.73 -21.26
N ALA A 433 -14.22 10.59 -21.68
CA ALA A 433 -13.40 9.43 -21.34
C ALA A 433 -12.97 9.49 -19.86
N SER A 434 -12.55 10.65 -19.37
CA SER A 434 -12.25 10.89 -17.96
C SER A 434 -13.45 10.62 -17.03
N LEU A 435 -14.65 11.05 -17.43
CA LEU A 435 -15.88 10.77 -16.67
C LEU A 435 -16.23 9.27 -16.63
N ARG A 436 -15.94 8.52 -17.71
CA ARG A 436 -16.10 7.06 -17.72
C ARG A 436 -15.09 6.36 -16.81
N LEU A 437 -13.86 6.86 -16.73
CA LEU A 437 -12.85 6.35 -15.79
C LEU A 437 -13.28 6.55 -14.33
N LEU A 438 -13.87 7.70 -13.99
CA LEU A 438 -14.48 7.92 -12.67
C LEU A 438 -15.63 6.95 -12.40
N ALA A 439 -16.50 6.71 -13.38
CA ALA A 439 -17.60 5.77 -13.25
C ALA A 439 -17.10 4.32 -13.07
N LEU A 440 -16.02 3.91 -13.74
CA LEU A 440 -15.37 2.61 -13.53
C LEU A 440 -14.81 2.47 -12.11
N LEU A 441 -14.18 3.53 -11.59
CA LEU A 441 -13.66 3.54 -10.22
C LEU A 441 -14.79 3.33 -9.19
N GLU A 442 -15.96 3.93 -9.42
CA GLU A 442 -17.16 3.77 -8.57
C GLU A 442 -17.76 2.36 -8.61
N GLN A 443 -17.47 1.54 -9.63
CA GLN A 443 -17.85 0.11 -9.65
C GLN A 443 -16.97 -0.76 -8.74
N GLY A 444 -15.86 -0.21 -8.23
CA GLY A 444 -14.86 -0.92 -7.44
C GLY A 444 -13.78 -1.58 -8.31
N LEU A 445 -12.60 -1.76 -7.71
CA LEU A 445 -11.40 -2.25 -8.38
C LEU A 445 -10.91 -3.52 -7.69
N ASP A 446 -10.77 -4.62 -8.43
CA ASP A 446 -10.16 -5.84 -7.93
C ASP A 446 -8.63 -5.81 -8.13
N GLY A 447 -7.90 -6.70 -7.45
CA GLY A 447 -6.47 -6.89 -7.70
C GLY A 447 -5.57 -5.85 -7.03
N ILE A 448 -6.03 -5.20 -5.96
CA ILE A 448 -5.24 -4.24 -5.20
C ILE A 448 -4.10 -4.96 -4.46
N GLY A 449 -2.87 -4.49 -4.69
CA GLY A 449 -1.68 -5.00 -4.01
C GLY A 449 -1.35 -6.47 -4.31
N LYS A 450 -0.53 -7.10 -3.47
CA LYS A 450 -0.16 -8.52 -3.60
C LYS A 450 -1.28 -9.46 -3.12
N THR A 451 -2.13 -9.01 -2.21
CA THR A 451 -3.26 -9.79 -1.67
C THR A 451 -4.46 -9.87 -2.61
N GLY A 452 -4.48 -9.07 -3.67
CA GLY A 452 -5.56 -9.05 -4.65
C GLY A 452 -6.88 -8.50 -4.09
N ALA A 453 -6.82 -7.66 -3.06
CA ALA A 453 -8.00 -7.09 -2.41
C ALA A 453 -8.90 -6.34 -3.41
N ARG A 454 -10.19 -6.28 -3.10
CA ARG A 454 -11.16 -5.44 -3.82
C ARG A 454 -11.31 -4.10 -3.09
N ALA A 455 -11.04 -3.00 -3.78
CA ALA A 455 -11.35 -1.65 -3.33
C ALA A 455 -12.77 -1.26 -3.72
N THR A 456 -13.55 -0.76 -2.77
CA THR A 456 -14.89 -0.17 -3.02
C THR A 456 -14.83 1.33 -2.77
N PHE A 457 -15.31 2.12 -3.72
CA PHE A 457 -15.26 3.58 -3.67
C PHE A 457 -16.66 4.15 -3.43
N ARG A 458 -16.80 5.02 -2.43
CA ARG A 458 -18.02 5.77 -2.16
C ARG A 458 -17.69 7.26 -2.19
N ALA A 459 -18.29 8.00 -3.12
CA ALA A 459 -18.16 9.45 -3.14
C ALA A 459 -18.74 10.04 -1.84
N ILE A 460 -18.00 10.93 -1.19
CA ILE A 460 -18.41 11.60 0.05
C ILE A 460 -18.47 13.13 -0.08
N GLY A 461 -18.17 13.66 -1.27
CA GLY A 461 -18.25 15.08 -1.57
C GLY A 461 -17.19 15.50 -2.58
N GLU A 462 -17.10 16.81 -2.79
CA GLU A 462 -16.01 17.43 -3.55
C GLU A 462 -14.73 17.46 -2.73
N THR A 463 -13.58 17.47 -3.43
CA THR A 463 -12.30 17.73 -2.75
C THR A 463 -12.28 19.17 -2.24
N PRO A 464 -12.06 19.41 -0.94
CA PRO A 464 -11.92 20.76 -0.40
C PRO A 464 -10.85 21.54 -1.13
N ALA A 465 -11.11 22.84 -1.36
CA ALA A 465 -10.10 23.72 -1.91
C ALA A 465 -8.86 23.74 -0.99
N PRO A 466 -7.64 23.70 -1.53
CA PRO A 466 -6.44 23.78 -0.71
C PRO A 466 -6.43 25.13 0.03
N VAL A 467 -6.16 25.07 1.33
CA VAL A 467 -5.97 26.27 2.14
C VAL A 467 -4.51 26.68 2.00
N LEU A 468 -4.29 27.89 1.52
CA LEU A 468 -2.96 28.50 1.41
C LEU A 468 -2.90 29.66 2.39
N ARG A 469 -1.96 29.62 3.33
CA ARG A 469 -1.82 30.63 4.36
C ARG A 469 -0.35 30.99 4.56
N GLU A 470 -0.11 32.29 4.69
CA GLU A 470 1.22 32.80 5.01
C GLU A 470 1.64 32.30 6.40
N ILE A 471 2.95 32.27 6.63
CA ILE A 471 3.50 32.06 7.97
C ILE A 471 3.04 33.23 8.84
N ASP A 472 2.47 32.94 10.01
CA ASP A 472 1.88 33.98 10.86
C ASP A 472 2.93 35.04 11.24
N GLY A 473 2.58 36.32 11.05
CA GLY A 473 3.49 37.46 11.26
C GLY A 473 4.50 37.72 10.13
N HIS A 474 4.45 36.96 9.03
CA HIS A 474 5.42 37.03 7.93
C HIS A 474 4.73 37.10 6.55
N PRO A 475 4.29 38.30 6.12
CA PRO A 475 3.61 38.48 4.84
C PRO A 475 4.48 38.07 3.64
N GLY A 476 3.89 37.35 2.68
CA GLY A 476 4.57 36.83 1.49
C GLY A 476 5.49 35.63 1.74
N GLU A 477 5.49 35.07 2.95
CA GLU A 477 6.27 33.87 3.30
C GLU A 477 5.36 32.65 3.51
N TYR A 478 5.79 31.49 2.99
CA TYR A 478 5.04 30.24 3.04
C TYR A 478 5.91 29.07 3.49
N ALA A 479 5.34 28.22 4.35
CA ALA A 479 5.93 26.96 4.78
C ALA A 479 5.29 25.81 4.01
N VAL A 480 5.93 25.38 2.92
CA VAL A 480 5.39 24.33 2.04
C VAL A 480 5.89 22.96 2.50
N MET A 481 4.97 22.07 2.88
CA MET A 481 5.27 20.71 3.33
C MET A 481 4.81 19.68 2.30
N LEU A 482 5.66 18.69 2.00
CA LEU A 482 5.26 17.50 1.24
C LEU A 482 4.31 16.63 2.08
N VAL A 483 3.12 16.38 1.56
CA VAL A 483 2.15 15.42 2.12
C VAL A 483 2.42 14.00 1.60
N THR A 484 2.94 13.88 0.38
CA THR A 484 3.35 12.61 -0.22
C THR A 484 4.77 12.73 -0.78
N PRO A 485 5.52 11.62 -0.91
CA PRO A 485 6.88 11.66 -1.44
C PRO A 485 6.91 12.25 -2.86
N ALA A 486 8.05 12.82 -3.25
CA ALA A 486 8.18 13.53 -4.52
C ALA A 486 9.55 13.34 -5.17
N HIS A 487 9.58 13.15 -6.49
CA HIS A 487 10.81 13.17 -7.26
C HIS A 487 11.17 14.63 -7.60
N LEU A 488 11.85 15.33 -6.69
CA LEU A 488 12.19 16.75 -6.85
C LEU A 488 13.61 16.99 -7.36
N LEU A 489 14.48 15.97 -7.29
CA LEU A 489 15.90 16.07 -7.58
C LEU A 489 16.31 14.94 -8.52
N ASP A 490 17.18 15.24 -9.47
CA ASP A 490 17.86 14.24 -10.29
C ASP A 490 19.26 13.98 -9.71
N PRO A 491 19.65 12.75 -9.37
CA PRO A 491 21.02 12.47 -8.90
C PRO A 491 22.12 13.01 -9.83
N ALA A 492 21.85 13.11 -11.14
CA ALA A 492 22.81 13.69 -12.08
C ALA A 492 22.95 15.22 -11.93
N SER A 493 21.90 15.93 -11.50
CA SER A 493 21.97 17.38 -11.28
C SER A 493 22.68 17.76 -9.97
N LEU A 494 22.86 16.79 -9.06
CA LEU A 494 23.56 17.00 -7.80
C LEU A 494 25.09 17.01 -7.95
N VAL A 495 25.61 16.53 -9.07
CA VAL A 495 27.05 16.41 -9.30
C VAL A 495 27.50 17.43 -10.34
N GLU A 496 28.23 18.46 -9.91
CA GLU A 496 28.86 19.37 -10.86
C GLU A 496 29.96 18.61 -11.63
N MET A 497 29.93 18.68 -12.95
CA MET A 497 30.97 18.09 -13.79
C MET A 497 32.06 19.15 -14.04
N ARG A 498 33.28 18.89 -13.56
CA ARG A 498 34.45 19.75 -13.79
C ARG A 498 35.49 18.95 -14.57
N ASP A 499 35.85 19.42 -15.76
CA ASP A 499 36.77 18.74 -16.69
C ASP A 499 36.37 17.28 -17.02
N GLY A 500 35.07 17.04 -17.18
CA GLY A 500 34.52 15.71 -17.47
C GLY A 500 34.57 14.73 -16.28
N ARG A 501 34.93 15.21 -15.08
CA ARG A 501 34.93 14.42 -13.84
C ARG A 501 33.90 14.95 -12.85
N PRO A 502 33.24 14.08 -12.09
CA PRO A 502 32.33 14.50 -11.04
C PRO A 502 33.08 15.20 -9.91
N ALA A 503 32.79 16.49 -9.69
CA ALA A 503 33.29 17.29 -8.58
C ALA A 503 32.38 17.09 -7.36
N TRP A 504 32.55 15.95 -6.68
CA TRP A 504 31.73 15.57 -5.51
C TRP A 504 31.82 16.51 -4.30
N LYS A 505 32.75 17.49 -4.29
CA LYS A 505 32.99 18.36 -3.13
C LYS A 505 31.93 19.45 -2.93
N ASP A 506 31.11 19.74 -3.95
CA ASP A 506 30.18 20.88 -3.93
C ASP A 506 28.69 20.47 -4.05
N ILE A 507 28.33 19.24 -3.68
CA ILE A 507 26.94 18.79 -3.68
C ILE A 507 26.13 19.57 -2.63
N SER A 508 25.30 20.51 -3.08
CA SER A 508 24.39 21.26 -2.22
C SER A 508 22.94 20.93 -2.59
N PRO A 509 22.27 20.02 -1.85
CA PRO A 509 20.83 19.77 -2.00
C PRO A 509 20.02 21.07 -1.89
N GLN A 510 20.48 22.03 -1.08
CA GLN A 510 19.85 23.35 -0.92
C GLN A 510 19.81 24.13 -2.24
N LYS A 511 20.92 24.15 -2.99
CA LYS A 511 20.99 24.79 -4.31
C LYS A 511 20.03 24.10 -5.29
N ALA A 512 20.04 22.77 -5.32
CA ALA A 512 19.18 22.01 -6.22
C ALA A 512 17.67 22.21 -5.94
N TYR A 513 17.28 22.28 -4.66
CA TYR A 513 15.92 22.66 -4.29
C TYR A 513 15.59 24.11 -4.65
N ALA A 514 16.52 25.05 -4.44
CA ALA A 514 16.32 26.45 -4.80
C ALA A 514 16.08 26.59 -6.32
N ASP A 515 16.84 25.87 -7.14
CA ASP A 515 16.68 25.87 -8.59
C ASP A 515 15.35 25.24 -9.01
N TYR A 516 14.94 24.13 -8.37
CA TYR A 516 13.63 23.53 -8.59
C TYR A 516 12.48 24.50 -8.28
N TRP A 517 12.51 25.15 -7.11
CA TRP A 517 11.47 26.10 -6.70
C TRP A 517 11.45 27.35 -7.58
N ARG A 518 12.62 27.89 -7.96
CA ARG A 518 12.72 29.04 -8.88
C ARG A 518 12.12 28.73 -10.25
N ALA A 519 12.26 27.50 -10.74
CA ALA A 519 11.65 27.09 -12.00
C ALA A 519 10.10 27.10 -11.94
N LEU A 520 9.52 26.76 -10.78
CA LEU A 520 8.07 26.77 -10.58
C LEU A 520 7.52 28.16 -10.26
N LEU A 521 8.23 28.89 -9.41
CA LEU A 521 7.85 30.17 -8.81
C LEU A 521 9.00 31.19 -9.00
N PRO A 522 9.08 31.86 -10.17
CA PRO A 522 10.25 32.67 -10.53
C PRO A 522 10.54 33.86 -9.61
N ALA A 523 9.53 34.41 -8.93
CA ALA A 523 9.70 35.52 -7.99
C ALA A 523 9.96 35.05 -6.55
N ALA A 524 9.68 33.78 -6.24
CA ALA A 524 9.92 33.21 -4.93
C ALA A 524 11.40 32.90 -4.69
N THR A 525 11.85 33.07 -3.44
CA THR A 525 13.18 32.67 -2.99
C THR A 525 13.06 31.58 -1.94
N LEU A 526 13.76 30.46 -2.14
CA LEU A 526 13.92 29.43 -1.11
C LEU A 526 14.86 29.95 -0.02
N VAL A 527 14.31 30.23 1.16
CA VAL A 527 15.05 30.69 2.34
C VAL A 527 15.76 29.53 3.04
N GLY A 528 15.08 28.39 3.16
CA GLY A 528 15.56 27.21 3.88
C GLY A 528 14.78 25.96 3.49
N ALA A 529 15.39 24.79 3.66
CA ALA A 529 14.73 23.51 3.48
C ALA A 529 15.15 22.52 4.57
N ILE A 530 14.17 21.83 5.16
CA ILE A 530 14.38 20.70 6.07
C ILE A 530 13.76 19.49 5.39
N ALA A 531 14.61 18.66 4.77
CA ALA A 531 14.16 17.59 3.90
C ALA A 531 14.91 16.29 4.17
N CYS A 532 14.21 15.17 3.97
CA CYS A 532 14.80 13.83 3.98
C CYS A 532 14.74 13.26 2.55
N GLN A 533 15.80 12.56 2.13
CA GLN A 533 15.83 11.89 0.84
C GLN A 533 16.09 10.39 1.01
N ARG A 534 15.47 9.60 0.13
CA ARG A 534 15.70 8.16 0.04
C ARG A 534 15.93 7.77 -1.41
N TYR A 535 16.83 6.80 -1.62
CA TYR A 535 16.90 6.07 -2.88
C TYR A 535 15.81 5.01 -2.93
N THR A 536 14.94 5.11 -3.92
CA THR A 536 13.96 4.06 -4.22
C THR A 536 14.37 3.31 -5.48
N GLY A 537 14.35 2.00 -5.38
CA GLY A 537 14.99 1.11 -6.33
C GLY A 537 14.19 -0.15 -6.61
N GLY A 538 14.92 -1.24 -6.85
CA GLY A 538 14.37 -2.57 -7.05
C GLY A 538 13.50 -2.67 -8.29
N TYR A 539 12.32 -3.27 -8.12
CA TYR A 539 11.38 -3.55 -9.20
C TYR A 539 10.99 -2.30 -10.01
N LEU A 540 10.68 -1.18 -9.34
CA LEU A 540 10.17 0.02 -10.01
C LEU A 540 11.22 0.69 -10.90
N ALA A 541 12.45 0.85 -10.40
CA ALA A 541 13.57 1.37 -11.19
C ALA A 541 13.92 0.45 -12.37
N ARG A 542 13.90 -0.88 -12.16
CA ARG A 542 14.15 -1.87 -13.23
C ARG A 542 13.05 -1.92 -14.29
N ARG A 543 11.81 -1.61 -13.92
CA ARG A 543 10.66 -1.58 -14.83
C ARG A 543 10.65 -0.32 -15.69
N ARG A 544 10.83 0.85 -15.06
CA ARG A 544 10.61 2.14 -15.72
C ARG A 544 11.85 2.69 -16.42
N ARG A 545 13.05 2.35 -15.94
CA ARG A 545 14.34 2.56 -16.62
C ARG A 545 14.47 3.96 -17.25
N ALA A 546 14.26 5.01 -16.46
CA ALA A 546 14.25 6.39 -16.93
C ALA A 546 15.49 6.80 -17.79
N ARG A 547 16.66 6.20 -17.52
CA ARG A 547 17.92 6.45 -18.24
C ARG A 547 18.29 5.37 -19.25
N GLY A 548 17.30 4.60 -19.72
CA GLY A 548 17.48 3.53 -20.69
C GLY A 548 17.89 2.19 -20.07
N GLN A 549 18.15 1.20 -20.95
CA GLN A 549 18.28 -0.21 -20.56
C GLN A 549 19.67 -0.65 -20.12
N LYS A 550 20.69 0.20 -20.27
CA LYS A 550 22.10 -0.19 -20.08
C LYS A 550 22.55 -0.23 -18.63
N ALA A 551 21.94 0.56 -17.76
CA ALA A 551 22.37 0.69 -16.37
C ALA A 551 21.16 0.81 -15.43
N TYR A 552 21.31 0.29 -14.21
CA TYR A 552 20.33 0.42 -13.15
C TYR A 552 20.52 1.77 -12.45
N HIS A 553 19.48 2.60 -12.47
CA HIS A 553 19.46 3.90 -11.81
C HIS A 553 18.27 3.97 -10.84
N PRO A 554 18.50 4.01 -9.51
CA PRO A 554 17.43 4.27 -8.55
C PRO A 554 16.94 5.72 -8.69
N PHE A 555 15.69 5.96 -8.29
CA PHE A 555 15.17 7.33 -8.17
C PHE A 555 15.57 7.91 -6.82
N LEU A 556 15.88 9.20 -6.77
CA LEU A 556 16.06 9.93 -5.53
C LEU A 556 14.76 10.64 -5.18
N ILE A 557 14.14 10.23 -4.07
CA ILE A 557 12.84 10.74 -3.64
C ILE A 557 13.04 11.62 -2.43
N THR A 558 12.43 12.80 -2.47
CA THR A 558 12.25 13.63 -1.28
C THR A 558 11.03 13.11 -0.52
N GLU A 559 11.25 12.73 0.74
CA GLU A 559 10.26 12.07 1.57
C GLU A 559 9.15 13.03 2.03
N ALA A 560 7.98 12.44 2.29
CA ALA A 560 6.86 13.14 2.89
C ALA A 560 7.26 13.75 4.25
N GLY A 561 6.69 14.91 4.59
CA GLY A 561 7.06 15.71 5.75
C GLY A 561 8.17 16.73 5.49
N SER A 562 8.92 16.61 4.39
CA SER A 562 9.93 17.63 4.04
C SER A 562 9.30 19.01 3.86
N VAL A 563 9.94 20.05 4.40
CA VAL A 563 9.42 21.41 4.46
C VAL A 563 10.36 22.40 3.76
N PHE A 564 9.77 23.33 3.01
CA PHE A 564 10.44 24.37 2.25
C PHE A 564 9.91 25.74 2.67
N HIS A 565 10.82 26.63 3.08
CA HIS A 565 10.49 28.01 3.42
C HIS A 565 10.66 28.89 2.18
N LEU A 566 9.55 29.37 1.64
CA LEU A 566 9.52 30.24 0.49
C LEU A 566 9.23 31.68 0.94
N SER A 567 9.96 32.64 0.39
CA SER A 567 9.74 34.08 0.59
C SER A 567 9.46 34.79 -0.73
N GLY A 568 8.77 35.92 -0.67
CA GLY A 568 8.46 36.74 -1.85
C GLY A 568 7.38 36.14 -2.76
N VAL A 569 6.57 35.20 -2.27
CA VAL A 569 5.47 34.59 -3.05
C VAL A 569 4.31 35.57 -3.14
N ARG A 570 4.06 36.12 -4.33
CA ARG A 570 3.03 37.14 -4.57
C ARG A 570 2.55 37.12 -6.02
N GLY A 571 1.41 37.75 -6.31
CA GLY A 571 0.87 37.85 -7.66
C GLY A 571 0.69 36.47 -8.32
N ASP A 572 1.31 36.29 -9.49
CA ASP A 572 1.21 35.04 -10.27
C ASP A 572 1.79 33.83 -9.53
N ASP A 573 2.86 33.99 -8.75
CA ASP A 573 3.45 32.90 -7.97
C ASP A 573 2.50 32.41 -6.87
N LEU A 574 1.68 33.30 -6.31
CA LEU A 574 0.66 32.91 -5.34
C LEU A 574 -0.44 32.07 -6.01
N ALA A 575 -0.86 32.45 -7.22
CA ALA A 575 -1.83 31.69 -8.00
C ALA A 575 -1.27 30.31 -8.40
N ARG A 576 0.00 30.25 -8.82
CA ARG A 576 0.72 29.01 -9.13
C ARG A 576 0.88 28.12 -7.91
N LEU A 577 1.28 28.65 -6.76
CA LEU A 577 1.41 27.88 -5.52
C LEU A 577 0.05 27.28 -5.10
N ARG A 578 -1.04 28.03 -5.23
CA ARG A 578 -2.39 27.52 -5.00
C ARG A 578 -2.73 26.37 -5.94
N ASP A 579 -2.34 26.48 -7.22
CA ASP A 579 -2.53 25.40 -8.19
C ASP A 579 -1.64 24.18 -7.89
N LEU A 580 -0.42 24.36 -7.40
CA LEU A 580 0.46 23.28 -6.98
C LEU A 580 -0.08 22.56 -5.74
N CYS A 581 -0.65 23.27 -4.76
CA CYS A 581 -1.37 22.64 -3.64
C CYS A 581 -2.59 21.83 -4.11
N ARG A 582 -3.16 22.22 -5.25
CA ARG A 582 -4.32 21.57 -5.85
C ARG A 582 -3.91 20.33 -6.65
N THR A 583 -2.85 20.40 -7.46
CA THR A 583 -2.47 19.41 -8.47
C THR A 583 -1.27 18.55 -8.09
N GLY A 584 -0.49 18.96 -7.10
CA GLY A 584 0.80 18.36 -6.74
C GLY A 584 1.97 18.93 -7.54
N LEU A 585 3.17 18.77 -6.98
CA LEU A 585 4.43 19.15 -7.59
C LEU A 585 4.77 18.26 -8.80
N PRO A 586 5.17 18.86 -9.94
CA PRO A 586 5.63 18.08 -11.08
C PRO A 586 6.96 17.38 -10.75
N PRO A 587 7.20 16.15 -11.25
CA PRO A 587 8.49 15.50 -11.05
C PRO A 587 9.61 16.29 -11.74
N ALA A 588 10.80 16.29 -11.15
CA ALA A 588 12.00 16.82 -11.77
C ALA A 588 12.31 16.07 -13.06
N THR A 589 12.88 16.79 -14.02
CA THR A 589 13.40 16.21 -15.25
C THR A 589 14.53 15.23 -14.97
N ILE A 590 14.63 14.15 -15.74
CA ILE A 590 15.76 13.22 -15.68
C ILE A 590 16.61 13.46 -16.93
N ASP A 591 17.90 13.78 -16.74
CA ASP A 591 18.82 14.16 -17.82
C ASP A 591 18.25 15.30 -18.70
N GLY A 592 17.57 16.26 -18.06
CA GLY A 592 16.94 17.41 -18.72
C GLY A 592 15.65 17.11 -19.49
N ARG A 593 15.15 15.87 -19.45
CA ARG A 593 13.90 15.46 -20.12
C ARG A 593 12.75 15.39 -19.14
N ALA A 594 11.58 15.87 -19.57
CA ALA A 594 10.34 15.65 -18.85
C ALA A 594 10.08 14.14 -18.70
N VAL A 595 9.59 13.75 -17.54
CA VAL A 595 9.24 12.35 -17.24
C VAL A 595 7.73 12.19 -17.18
N ASP A 596 7.29 10.99 -17.47
CA ASP A 596 5.88 10.59 -17.45
C ASP A 596 5.72 9.30 -16.64
N TRP A 597 4.49 8.78 -16.56
CA TRP A 597 4.21 7.54 -15.82
C TRP A 597 4.92 6.31 -16.41
N GLU A 598 5.34 6.36 -17.69
CA GLU A 598 6.04 5.27 -18.37
C GLU A 598 7.50 5.17 -17.92
N THR A 599 8.12 6.33 -17.66
CA THR A 599 9.53 6.48 -17.31
C THR A 599 9.78 6.76 -15.82
N CYS A 600 8.80 7.31 -15.10
CA CYS A 600 8.85 7.62 -13.68
C CYS A 600 7.52 7.29 -12.99
N PRO A 601 7.48 6.37 -12.02
CA PRO A 601 6.22 6.05 -11.33
C PRO A 601 5.79 7.15 -10.34
N TYR A 602 6.69 8.08 -10.00
CA TYR A 602 6.55 9.13 -8.97
C TYR A 602 6.01 10.45 -9.53
N VAL A 603 5.04 10.36 -10.44
CA VAL A 603 4.36 11.53 -11.03
C VAL A 603 3.14 11.93 -10.20
N ARG A 604 2.72 13.20 -10.30
CA ARG A 604 1.60 13.75 -9.50
C ARG A 604 0.24 13.16 -9.85
N GLU A 605 0.07 12.70 -11.07
CA GLU A 605 -1.11 11.99 -11.54
C GLU A 605 -1.25 10.62 -10.85
N ASN A 606 -0.17 10.10 -10.27
CA ASN A 606 -0.15 8.90 -9.43
C ASN A 606 -0.23 9.21 -7.92
N GLY A 607 -0.43 10.49 -7.56
CA GLY A 607 -0.60 10.96 -6.18
C GLY A 607 0.67 11.42 -5.48
N TYR A 608 1.83 11.39 -6.15
CA TYR A 608 3.11 11.87 -5.61
C TYR A 608 3.22 13.40 -5.67
N GLY A 609 4.10 14.01 -4.88
CA GLY A 609 4.29 15.46 -4.90
C GLY A 609 3.14 16.28 -4.31
N ARG A 610 2.19 15.68 -3.60
CA ARG A 610 1.13 16.45 -2.92
C ARG A 610 1.76 17.35 -1.88
N ILE A 611 1.37 18.62 -1.84
CA ILE A 611 1.86 19.60 -0.85
C ILE A 611 0.72 20.23 -0.05
N THR A 612 1.08 20.79 1.10
CA THR A 612 0.25 21.77 1.83
C THR A 612 1.09 22.96 2.26
N ALA A 613 0.44 24.08 2.54
CA ALA A 613 1.09 25.34 2.92
C ALA A 613 0.30 26.07 4.02
N ASP A 614 -0.16 25.32 5.02
CA ASP A 614 -1.00 25.81 6.12
C ASP A 614 -0.58 25.32 7.51
N HIS A 615 0.40 24.42 7.64
CA HIS A 615 0.73 23.79 8.93
C HIS A 615 1.33 24.75 9.98
N LEU A 616 1.94 25.86 9.56
CA LEU A 616 2.40 26.94 10.45
C LEU A 616 1.47 28.16 10.43
N SER A 617 0.25 28.00 9.93
CA SER A 617 -0.72 29.08 9.89
C SER A 617 -1.54 29.17 11.18
N GLY A 618 -1.76 30.39 11.65
CA GLY A 618 -2.61 30.67 12.82
C GLY A 618 -1.94 30.43 14.19
N PRO A 619 -2.73 30.43 15.28
CA PRO A 619 -2.20 30.50 16.65
C PRO A 619 -1.29 29.33 17.05
N ILE A 620 -1.54 28.14 16.51
CA ILE A 620 -0.69 26.96 16.74
C ILE A 620 0.70 27.20 16.14
N GLY A 621 0.80 27.65 14.89
CA GLY A 621 2.07 27.93 14.23
C GLY A 621 2.90 28.99 14.96
N VAL A 622 2.26 30.05 15.45
CA VAL A 622 2.90 31.08 16.28
C VAL A 622 3.51 30.50 17.54
N THR A 623 2.78 29.59 18.18
CA THR A 623 3.23 28.95 19.42
C THR A 623 4.44 28.08 19.11
N LEU A 624 4.37 27.22 18.09
CA LEU A 624 5.48 26.36 17.66
C LEU A 624 6.75 27.16 17.32
N LEU A 625 6.62 28.29 16.61
CA LEU A 625 7.76 29.13 16.24
C LEU A 625 8.39 29.87 17.44
N LYS A 626 7.60 30.20 18.47
CA LYS A 626 8.09 30.91 19.66
C LYS A 626 8.92 30.02 20.59
N GLU A 627 8.69 28.71 20.55
CA GLU A 627 9.40 27.74 21.38
C GLU A 627 10.82 27.47 20.91
N VAL A 628 11.14 27.77 19.65
CA VAL A 628 12.46 27.55 19.06
C VAL A 628 13.33 28.81 19.12
N ARG A 629 14.62 28.62 19.42
CA ARG A 629 15.68 29.61 19.28
C ARG A 629 16.85 29.00 18.52
N HIS A 630 17.57 29.83 17.76
CA HIS A 630 18.86 29.46 17.20
C HIS A 630 19.97 29.88 18.18
N ALA A 631 20.90 28.96 18.45
CA ALA A 631 22.05 29.19 19.33
C ALA A 631 23.01 30.27 18.78
#